data_AF-A0A929XU20-F1
#
_entry.id   AF-A0A929XU20-F1
#
_cell.length_a   1.000
_cell.length_b   1.000
_cell.length_c   1.000
_cell.angle_alpha   90.00
_cell.angle_beta   90.00
_cell.angle_gamma   90.00
#
_symmetry.space_group_name_H-M   'P 1'
#
loop_
_entity.id
_entity.type
_entity.pdbx_description
1 polymer ?
#
loop_
_entity_poly.entity_id
_entity_poly.type
_entity_poly.pdbx_seq_one_letter_code
_entity_poly.pdbx_strand_id
1 'polypeptide(L)'
;MRRKGMQEGTKEIIFHILRRESANSPSYWQKIPYLCRDESETVAFALEKINQDPDYLDLNGKKVGKIRWQRSCLQKKCGACAMVIN
;
A
#
# COMPACT_ATOMS: atom_id res chain seq x y z
N MET A 1 -8.25 -29.39 18.19
CA MET A 1 -9.06 -28.30 18.77
C MET A 1 -9.62 -27.46 17.63
N ARG A 2 -10.96 -27.41 17.48
CA ARG A 2 -11.67 -26.67 16.43
C ARG A 2 -12.26 -25.37 17.01
N ARG A 3 -12.35 -24.37 16.12
CA ARG A 3 -13.15 -23.12 16.11
C ARG A 3 -12.45 -21.87 16.66
N LYS A 4 -12.19 -20.94 15.74
CA LYS A 4 -13.07 -19.78 15.53
C LYS A 4 -12.96 -19.32 14.07
N GLY A 5 -14.10 -19.20 13.40
CA GLY A 5 -14.18 -18.61 12.07
C GLY A 5 -13.78 -17.14 12.15
N MET A 6 -12.83 -16.74 11.31
CA MET A 6 -12.51 -15.34 11.08
C MET A 6 -13.69 -14.76 10.29
N GLN A 7 -14.54 -13.97 10.93
CA GLN A 7 -15.47 -13.13 10.20
C GLN A 7 -14.65 -11.95 9.68
N GLU A 8 -14.23 -12.07 8.42
CA GLU A 8 -13.47 -11.09 7.66
C GLU A 8 -14.31 -9.81 7.47
N GLY A 9 -13.92 -8.74 8.15
CA GLY A 9 -14.38 -7.39 7.84
C GLY A 9 -13.55 -6.83 6.71
N THR A 10 -13.93 -7.11 5.46
CA THR A 10 -13.30 -6.46 4.32
C THR A 10 -13.61 -4.96 4.34
N LYS A 11 -12.56 -4.15 4.42
CA LYS A 11 -12.67 -2.68 4.43
C LYS A 11 -12.00 -2.11 3.20
N GLU A 12 -12.76 -1.35 2.43
CA GLU A 12 -12.21 -0.55 1.35
C GLU A 12 -11.57 0.72 1.92
N ILE A 13 -10.30 0.94 1.58
CA ILE A 13 -9.55 2.15 1.92
C ILE A 13 -8.96 2.74 0.65
N ILE A 14 -8.71 4.05 0.67
CA ILE A 14 -8.07 4.74 -0.46
C ILE A 14 -6.73 5.28 0.04
N PHE A 15 -5.64 4.73 -0.50
CA PHE A 15 -4.32 5.29 -0.28
C PHE A 15 -4.14 6.54 -1.13
N HIS A 16 -3.85 7.67 -0.48
CA HIS A 16 -3.32 8.86 -1.16
C HIS A 16 -1.80 8.82 -1.05
N ILE A 17 -1.12 8.51 -2.15
CA ILE A 17 0.35 8.42 -2.18
C ILE A 17 0.92 9.59 -2.97
N LEU A 18 1.86 10.32 -2.38
CA LEU A 18 2.60 11.37 -3.07
C LEU A 18 3.60 10.73 -4.05
N ARG A 19 3.42 10.99 -5.33
CA ARG A 19 4.20 10.42 -6.43
C ARG A 19 5.00 11.50 -7.15
N ARG A 20 6.09 11.07 -7.75
CA ARG A 20 6.96 11.87 -8.60
C ARG A 20 7.61 10.95 -9.63
N GLU A 21 7.57 11.31 -10.90
CA GLU A 21 8.13 10.49 -11.98
C GLU A 21 9.66 10.60 -12.05
N SER A 22 10.18 11.82 -11.87
CA SER A 22 11.61 12.10 -11.92
C SER A 22 11.99 13.27 -11.02
N ALA A 23 13.29 13.50 -10.81
CA ALA A 23 13.80 14.64 -10.03
C ALA A 23 13.43 16.02 -10.61
N ASN A 24 12.90 16.08 -11.84
CA ASN A 24 12.47 17.31 -12.50
C ASN A 24 10.95 17.40 -12.69
N SER A 25 10.19 16.31 -12.42
CA SER A 25 8.73 16.35 -12.56
C SER A 25 8.07 16.99 -11.34
N PRO A 26 6.89 17.63 -11.48
CA PRO A 26 6.08 18.00 -10.33
C PRO A 26 5.64 16.74 -9.56
N SER A 27 5.37 16.91 -8.28
CA SER A 27 4.74 15.87 -7.47
C SER A 27 3.22 15.87 -7.67
N TYR A 28 2.60 14.70 -7.59
CA TYR A 28 1.14 14.55 -7.68
C TYR A 28 0.64 13.50 -6.70
N TRP A 29 -0.60 13.62 -6.26
CA TRP A 29 -1.26 12.60 -5.44
C TRP A 29 -1.91 11.55 -6.34
N GLN A 30 -1.55 10.28 -6.13
CA GLN A 30 -2.25 9.16 -6.74
C GLN A 30 -3.16 8.51 -5.72
N LYS A 31 -4.42 8.28 -6.09
CA LYS A 31 -5.44 7.65 -5.24
C LYS A 31 -5.61 6.19 -5.64
N ILE A 32 -5.24 5.27 -4.75
CA ILE A 32 -5.20 3.83 -5.03
C ILE A 32 -6.20 3.14 -4.12
N PRO A 33 -7.26 2.52 -4.66
CA PRO A 33 -8.19 1.75 -3.84
C PRO A 33 -7.48 0.50 -3.32
N TYR A 34 -7.75 0.10 -2.08
CA TYR A 34 -7.20 -1.12 -1.50
C TYR A 34 -8.25 -1.79 -0.62
N LEU A 35 -8.41 -3.11 -0.80
CA LEU A 35 -9.30 -3.92 0.01
C LEU A 35 -8.50 -4.55 1.14
N CYS A 36 -8.58 -3.95 2.33
CA CYS A 36 -8.01 -4.51 3.55
C CYS A 36 -8.86 -5.70 4.00
N ARG A 37 -8.28 -6.89 4.11
CA ARG A 37 -9.00 -8.11 4.48
C ARG A 37 -8.86 -8.45 5.96
N ASP A 38 -7.79 -7.96 6.58
CA ASP A 38 -7.46 -8.19 7.97
C ASP A 38 -7.00 -6.87 8.63
N GLU A 39 -7.60 -6.50 9.75
CA GLU A 39 -7.27 -5.26 10.49
C GLU A 39 -5.82 -5.23 11.01
N SER A 40 -5.15 -6.38 11.09
CA SER A 40 -3.73 -6.48 11.43
C SER A 40 -2.78 -6.19 10.26
N GLU A 41 -3.30 -6.01 9.04
CA GLU A 41 -2.49 -5.63 7.88
C GLU A 41 -1.78 -4.30 8.11
N THR A 42 -0.48 -4.30 7.84
CA THR A 42 0.33 -3.08 7.94
C THR A 42 0.37 -2.33 6.61
N VAL A 43 0.60 -1.02 6.65
CA VAL A 43 0.82 -0.21 5.43
C VAL A 43 1.92 -0.81 4.54
N ALA A 44 3.02 -1.29 5.15
CA ALA A 44 4.10 -1.96 4.42
C ALA A 44 3.62 -3.20 3.65
N PHE A 45 2.72 -4.00 4.24
CA PHE A 45 2.14 -5.17 3.58
C PHE A 45 1.22 -4.78 2.41
N ALA A 46 0.37 -3.77 2.61
CA ALA A 46 -0.50 -3.26 1.55
C ALA A 46 0.31 -2.73 0.35
N LEU A 47 1.37 -1.96 0.60
CA LEU A 47 2.27 -1.47 -0.45
C LEU A 47 2.96 -2.61 -1.21
N GLU A 48 3.33 -3.70 -0.53
CA GLU A 48 3.87 -4.90 -1.19
C GLU A 48 2.84 -5.59 -2.06
N LYS A 49 1.60 -5.74 -1.58
CA LYS A 49 0.53 -6.36 -2.35
C LYS A 49 0.24 -5.59 -3.64
N ILE A 50 0.15 -4.27 -3.55
CA ILE A 50 -0.02 -3.42 -4.73
C ILE A 50 1.18 -3.56 -5.67
N ASN A 51 2.42 -3.59 -5.15
CA ASN A 51 3.63 -3.74 -5.97
C ASN A 51 3.81 -5.14 -6.60
N GLN A 52 3.17 -6.18 -6.05
CA GLN A 52 3.19 -7.53 -6.59
C GLN A 52 2.26 -7.69 -7.79
N ASP A 53 1.26 -6.83 -7.92
CA ASP A 53 0.31 -6.83 -9.02
C ASP A 53 0.69 -5.76 -10.07
N PRO A 54 1.25 -6.15 -11.23
CA PRO A 54 1.64 -5.20 -12.27
C PRO A 54 0.45 -4.52 -12.97
N ASP A 55 -0.75 -5.09 -12.83
CA ASP A 55 -1.97 -4.61 -13.47
C ASP A 55 -2.91 -3.90 -12.48
N TYR A 56 -2.44 -3.64 -11.26
CA TYR A 56 -3.19 -2.88 -10.26
C TYR A 56 -3.56 -1.49 -10.80
N LEU A 57 -4.84 -1.14 -10.68
CA LEU A 57 -5.39 0.11 -11.18
C LEU A 57 -5.64 1.12 -10.06
N ASP A 58 -5.42 2.39 -10.37
CA ASP A 58 -5.83 3.50 -9.51
C ASP A 58 -7.32 3.84 -9.70
N LEU A 59 -7.83 4.83 -8.94
CA LEU A 59 -9.24 5.25 -9.04
C LEU A 59 -9.64 5.81 -10.42
N ASN A 60 -8.68 6.16 -11.27
CA ASN A 60 -8.95 6.64 -12.63
C ASN A 60 -8.80 5.52 -13.68
N GLY A 61 -8.60 4.27 -13.26
CA GLY A 61 -8.37 3.14 -14.15
C GLY A 61 -6.98 3.11 -14.79
N LYS A 62 -6.03 3.91 -14.30
CA LYS A 62 -4.64 3.90 -14.80
C LYS A 62 -3.81 2.92 -13.98
N LYS A 63 -2.86 2.23 -14.61
CA LYS A 63 -1.90 1.36 -13.91
C LYS A 63 -1.14 2.17 -12.84
N VAL A 64 -1.08 1.63 -11.63
CA VAL A 64 -0.40 2.27 -10.49
C VAL A 64 1.12 2.34 -10.71
N GLY A 65 1.68 1.33 -11.39
CA GLY A 65 3.11 1.12 -11.50
C GLY A 65 3.76 0.86 -10.13
N LYS A 66 5.06 0.50 -10.10
CA LYS A 66 5.73 0.24 -8.83
C LYS A 66 5.79 1.50 -7.96
N ILE A 67 5.21 1.40 -6.77
CA ILE A 67 5.36 2.37 -5.68
C ILE A 67 6.79 2.24 -5.16
N ARG A 68 7.59 3.30 -5.31
CA ARG A 68 8.96 3.35 -4.81
C ARG A 68 8.95 3.85 -3.36
N TRP A 69 9.45 3.02 -2.44
CA TRP A 69 9.63 3.35 -1.03
C TRP A 69 10.82 2.56 -0.49
N GLN A 70 11.47 3.07 0.56
CA GLN A 70 12.56 2.35 1.21
C GLN A 70 12.01 1.23 2.11
N ARG A 71 12.55 0.03 1.96
CA ARG A 71 12.16 -1.16 2.74
C ARG A 71 13.36 -2.07 2.98
N SER A 72 13.37 -2.74 4.12
CA SER A 72 14.40 -3.72 4.47
C SER A 72 13.86 -4.80 5.39
N CYS A 73 13.81 -4.59 6.72
CA CYS A 73 13.55 -5.68 7.67
C CYS A 73 12.08 -6.11 7.80
N LEU A 74 11.11 -5.26 7.45
CA LEU A 74 9.65 -5.47 7.62
C LEU A 74 9.19 -5.87 9.05
N GLN A 75 10.04 -5.65 10.04
CA GLN A 75 9.80 -6.05 11.44
C GLN A 75 10.03 -4.88 12.42
N LYS A 76 9.95 -3.63 11.92
CA LYS A 76 10.07 -2.39 12.70
C LYS A 76 11.42 -2.22 13.43
N LYS A 77 12.51 -2.77 12.87
CA LYS A 77 13.86 -2.68 13.46
C LYS A 77 14.79 -1.69 12.76
N CYS A 78 14.76 -1.63 11.42
CA CYS A 78 15.79 -0.93 10.64
C CYS A 78 15.49 0.55 10.34
N GLY A 79 14.27 1.04 10.57
CA GLY A 79 13.87 2.41 10.21
C GLY A 79 13.75 2.72 8.71
N ALA A 80 14.25 1.87 7.80
CA ALA A 80 14.18 2.08 6.34
C ALA A 80 12.77 2.43 5.82
N CYS A 81 11.70 1.89 6.42
CA CYS A 81 10.32 2.18 6.03
C CYS A 81 9.70 3.41 6.72
N ALA A 82 10.51 4.32 7.25
CA ALA A 82 10.02 5.57 7.83
C ALA A 82 9.36 6.44 6.75
N MET A 83 8.14 6.88 7.02
CA MET A 83 7.34 7.74 6.14
C MET A 83 6.27 8.45 6.96
N VAL A 84 5.68 9.52 6.42
CA VAL A 84 4.57 10.24 7.06
C VAL A 84 3.25 9.57 6.67
N ILE A 85 2.47 9.16 7.67
CA ILE A 85 1.18 8.46 7.53
C ILE A 85 0.18 9.14 8.47
N ASN A 86 -1.05 9.38 7.99
CA ASN A 86 -2.17 9.97 8.75
C ASN A 86 -3.40 9.07 8.67
#